data_AF-A0A8I5KS61-F1
#
_entry.id   AF-A0A8I5KS61-F1
#
_cell.length_a   1.000
_cell.length_b   1.000
_cell.length_c   1.000
_cell.angle_alpha   90.00
_cell.angle_beta   90.00
_cell.angle_gamma   90.00
#
_symmetry.space_group_name_H-M   'P 1'
#
loop_
_entity.id
_entity.type
_entity.pdbx_description
1 polymer ?
#
loop_
_entity_poly.entity_id
_entity_poly.type
_entity_poly.pdbx_seq_one_letter_code
_entity_poly.pdbx_strand_id
1 'polypeptide(L)'
;MLQTSNYSLVLSLQFLLLSYDLFVNSFSELLQKTPVIQLVLFIIQDIAVLFNIIIIFLMFFNTFVFQAGLVNLLFHKFKGTIILTAVYFALSISLHVWVMNLRWKNSNSFIWTDGLQMLFVFQRLGL
;
A
#
# COMPACT_ATOMS: atom_id res chain seq x y z
N MET A 1 -28.80 5.82 7.73
CA MET A 1 -27.82 6.81 8.22
C MET A 1 -26.76 6.08 9.01
N LEU A 2 -25.55 5.92 8.46
CA LEU A 2 -24.41 5.45 9.25
C LEU A 2 -24.15 6.51 10.34
N GLN A 3 -24.25 6.13 11.62
CA GLN A 3 -23.90 7.01 12.72
C GLN A 3 -22.48 7.55 12.49
N THR A 4 -22.34 8.87 12.56
CA THR A 4 -21.08 9.61 12.41
C THR A 4 -19.91 9.03 13.22
N SER A 5 -20.20 8.36 14.34
CA SER A 5 -19.23 7.61 15.14
C SER A 5 -18.53 6.48 14.36
N ASN A 6 -19.27 5.69 13.58
CA ASN A 6 -18.71 4.54 12.85
C ASN A 6 -17.79 4.99 11.71
N TYR A 7 -18.13 6.09 11.03
CA TYR A 7 -17.26 6.67 10.00
C TYR A 7 -15.97 7.26 10.59
N SER A 8 -16.06 7.88 11.77
CA SER A 8 -14.87 8.40 12.48
C SER A 8 -13.90 7.27 12.84
N LEU A 9 -14.42 6.12 13.29
CA LEU A 9 -13.60 4.94 13.59
C LEU A 9 -12.91 4.38 12.34
N VAL A 10 -13.64 4.23 11.23
CA VAL A 10 -13.07 3.74 9.96
C VAL A 10 -11.97 4.68 9.45
N LEU A 11 -12.20 5.99 9.53
CA LEU A 11 -11.22 7.00 9.14
C LEU A 11 -9.97 6.95 10.03
N SER A 12 -10.14 6.85 11.36
CA SER A 12 -9.04 6.70 12.32
C SER A 12 -8.19 5.46 12.02
N LEU A 13 -8.84 4.34 11.70
CA LEU A 13 -8.16 3.11 11.33
C LEU A 13 -7.38 3.27 10.01
N GLN A 14 -7.91 3.97 9.02
CA GLN A 14 -7.16 4.29 7.79
C GLN A 14 -5.94 5.16 8.06
N PHE A 15 -6.05 6.18 8.91
CA PHE A 15 -4.90 7.01 9.30
C PHE A 15 -3.84 6.21 10.03
N LEU A 16 -4.23 5.26 10.89
CA LEU A 16 -3.31 4.37 11.57
C LEU A 16 -2.57 3.47 10.57
N LEU A 17 -3.29 2.85 9.63
CA LEU A 17 -2.69 2.00 8.59
C LEU A 17 -1.73 2.80 7.69
N LEU A 18 -2.10 4.03 7.30
CA LEU A 18 -1.24 4.92 6.52
C LEU A 18 0.03 5.32 7.30
N SER A 19 -0.13 5.63 8.59
CA SER A 19 1.01 5.97 9.45
C SER A 19 1.97 4.79 9.60
N TYR A 20 1.44 3.57 9.70
CA TYR A 20 2.23 2.35 9.72
C TYR A 20 2.98 2.14 8.38
N ASP A 21 2.31 2.32 7.25
CA ASP A 21 2.95 2.22 5.93
C ASP A 21 4.13 3.20 5.79
N LEU A 22 3.92 4.48 6.10
CA LEU A 22 4.98 5.50 6.08
C LEU A 22 6.14 5.17 7.02
N PHE A 23 5.84 4.61 8.20
CA PHE A 23 6.85 4.16 9.15
C PHE A 23 7.70 3.03 8.56
N VAL A 24 7.08 1.96 8.04
CA VAL A 24 7.85 0.84 7.48
C VAL A 24 8.65 1.30 6.24
N ASN A 25 8.06 2.14 5.38
CA ASN A 25 8.76 2.69 4.22
C ASN A 25 9.98 3.55 4.59
N SER A 26 9.96 4.24 5.74
CA SER A 26 11.06 5.10 6.19
C SER A 26 12.11 4.35 7.01
N PHE A 27 11.69 3.37 7.83
CA PHE A 27 12.57 2.70 8.79
C PHE A 27 13.06 1.32 8.35
N SER A 28 12.51 0.74 7.27
CA SER A 28 12.96 -0.56 6.76
C SER A 28 14.43 -0.59 6.33
N GLU A 29 15.00 0.55 5.95
CA GLU A 29 16.43 0.68 5.63
C GLU A 29 17.33 0.48 6.86
N LEU A 30 16.89 0.87 8.07
CA LEU A 30 17.68 0.69 9.29
C LEU A 30 17.86 -0.78 9.65
N LEU A 31 16.90 -1.63 9.27
CA LEU A 31 16.89 -3.07 9.56
C LEU A 31 17.56 -3.89 8.46
N GLN A 32 18.34 -3.23 7.57
CA GLN A 32 19.00 -3.88 6.44
C GLN A 32 19.88 -5.07 6.82
N LYS A 33 20.50 -5.04 8.00
CA LYS A 33 21.44 -6.07 8.46
C LYS A 33 20.77 -7.40 8.81
N THR A 34 19.43 -7.43 8.96
CA THR A 34 18.69 -8.63 9.34
C THR A 34 17.59 -8.91 8.31
N PRO A 35 17.89 -9.64 7.21
CA PRO A 35 16.99 -9.79 6.07
C PRO A 35 15.65 -10.43 6.44
N VAL A 36 15.64 -11.32 7.45
CA VAL A 36 14.42 -11.98 7.94
C VAL A 36 13.45 -10.98 8.60
N ILE A 37 13.95 -10.06 9.42
CA ILE A 37 13.10 -9.06 10.08
C ILE A 37 12.49 -8.12 9.03
N GLN A 38 13.29 -7.73 8.05
CA GLN A 38 12.81 -6.89 6.96
C GLN A 38 11.75 -7.58 6.10
N LEU A 39 11.88 -8.90 5.88
CA LEU A 39 10.86 -9.68 5.18
C LEU A 39 9.53 -9.64 5.91
N VAL A 40 9.54 -9.87 7.22
CA VAL A 40 8.32 -9.85 8.03
C VAL A 40 7.67 -8.46 7.98
N LEU A 41 8.47 -7.40 8.07
CA LEU A 41 7.95 -6.02 7.98
C LEU A 41 7.29 -5.73 6.63
N PHE A 42 7.91 -6.13 5.51
CA PHE A 42 7.33 -5.95 4.18
C PHE A 42 6.03 -6.73 4.00
N ILE A 43 5.95 -7.97 4.52
CA ILE A 43 4.71 -8.75 4.50
C ILE A 43 3.60 -8.05 5.30
N ILE A 44 3.91 -7.55 6.50
CA ILE A 44 2.91 -6.84 7.32
C ILE A 44 2.48 -5.54 6.64
N GLN A 45 3.41 -4.82 6.01
CA GLN A 45 3.11 -3.60 5.25
C GLN A 45 2.19 -3.89 4.06
N ASP A 46 2.50 -4.90 3.23
CA ASP A 46 1.66 -5.27 2.08
C ASP A 46 0.23 -5.66 2.53
N ILE A 47 0.11 -6.38 3.65
CA ILE A 47 -1.19 -6.71 4.26
C ILE A 47 -1.92 -5.44 4.73
N ALA A 48 -1.22 -4.51 5.39
CA ALA A 48 -1.79 -3.25 5.86
C ALA A 48 -2.30 -2.38 4.69
N VAL A 49 -1.53 -2.29 3.61
CA VAL A 49 -1.92 -1.59 2.37
C VAL A 49 -3.15 -2.27 1.75
N LEU A 50 -3.16 -3.61 1.66
CA LEU A 50 -4.31 -4.36 1.15
C LEU A 50 -5.58 -4.11 1.99
N PHE A 51 -5.48 -4.07 3.31
CA PHE A 51 -6.60 -3.70 4.18
C PHE A 51 -7.08 -2.26 3.92
N ASN A 52 -6.16 -1.31 3.74
CA ASN A 52 -6.51 0.08 3.43
C ASN A 52 -7.34 0.15 2.13
N ILE A 53 -6.91 -0.56 1.09
CA ILE A 53 -7.62 -0.69 -0.19
C ILE A 53 -9.02 -1.27 0.02
N ILE A 54 -9.15 -2.38 0.76
CA ILE A 54 -10.45 -3.00 1.05
C ILE A 54 -11.38 -2.02 1.76
N ILE A 55 -10.88 -1.28 2.75
CA ILE A 55 -11.69 -0.31 3.50
C ILE A 55 -12.17 0.82 2.57
N ILE A 56 -11.31 1.32 1.69
CA ILE A 56 -11.70 2.31 0.67
C ILE A 56 -12.84 1.75 -0.20
N PHE A 57 -12.72 0.52 -0.70
CA PHE A 57 -13.77 -0.12 -1.50
C PHE A 57 -15.07 -0.31 -0.71
N LEU A 58 -15.00 -0.77 0.54
CA LEU A 58 -16.17 -0.92 1.41
C LEU A 58 -16.85 0.43 1.68
N MET A 59 -16.09 1.51 1.86
CA MET A 59 -16.65 2.85 1.98
C MET A 59 -17.33 3.29 0.67
N PHE A 60 -16.75 3.00 -0.49
CA PHE A 60 -17.39 3.26 -1.79
C PHE A 60 -18.73 2.54 -1.94
N PHE A 61 -18.80 1.24 -1.61
CA PHE A 61 -20.04 0.46 -1.67
C PHE A 61 -21.12 0.99 -0.70
N ASN A 62 -20.72 1.58 0.42
CA ASN A 62 -21.62 2.18 1.40
C ASN A 62 -22.10 3.59 1.03
N THR A 63 -21.69 4.16 -0.11
CA THR A 63 -22.18 5.46 -0.58
C THR A 63 -23.54 5.37 -1.28
N PHE A 64 -24.36 6.43 -1.13
CA PHE A 64 -25.67 6.54 -1.76
C PHE A 64 -25.64 6.41 -3.30
N VAL A 65 -24.55 6.81 -3.95
CA VAL A 65 -24.39 6.72 -5.41
C VAL A 65 -24.33 5.25 -5.87
N PHE A 66 -23.71 4.38 -5.08
CA PHE A 66 -23.65 2.95 -5.37
C PHE A 66 -24.97 2.24 -5.03
N GLN A 67 -25.60 2.64 -3.92
CA GLN A 67 -26.91 2.11 -3.49
C GLN A 67 -28.04 2.48 -4.46
N ALA A 68 -27.96 3.64 -5.12
CA ALA A 68 -28.90 4.08 -6.14
C ALA A 68 -28.74 3.37 -7.51
N GLY A 69 -27.81 2.42 -7.64
CA GLY A 69 -27.59 1.66 -8.87
C GLY A 69 -26.74 2.39 -9.93
N LEU A 70 -26.19 3.57 -9.63
CA LEU A 70 -25.33 4.35 -10.52
C LEU A 70 -23.86 3.85 -10.52
N VAL A 71 -23.68 2.54 -10.45
CA VAL A 71 -22.35 1.88 -10.42
C VAL A 71 -21.49 2.28 -11.62
N ASN A 72 -22.11 2.36 -12.81
CA ASN A 72 -21.39 2.70 -14.05
C ASN A 72 -20.85 4.14 -14.03
N LEU A 73 -21.55 5.07 -13.37
CA LEU A 73 -21.13 6.46 -13.22
C LEU A 73 -20.00 6.60 -12.19
N LEU A 74 -20.04 5.79 -11.12
CA LEU A 74 -18.97 5.72 -10.14
C LEU A 74 -17.68 5.18 -10.77
N PHE A 75 -17.74 4.08 -11.51
CA PHE A 75 -16.58 3.54 -12.22
C PHE A 75 -16.02 4.55 -13.22
N HIS A 76 -16.87 5.28 -13.95
CA HIS A 76 -16.36 6.31 -14.87
C HIS A 76 -15.60 7.43 -14.14
N LYS A 77 -16.05 7.82 -12.95
CA LYS A 77 -15.47 8.94 -12.18
C LYS A 77 -14.25 8.56 -11.33
N PHE A 78 -14.23 7.34 -10.78
CA PHE A 78 -13.18 6.87 -9.84
C PHE A 78 -12.23 5.82 -10.44
N LYS A 79 -12.34 5.52 -11.73
CA LYS A 79 -11.41 4.64 -12.48
C LYS A 79 -9.95 5.01 -12.23
N GLY A 80 -9.63 6.31 -12.24
CA GLY A 80 -8.28 6.80 -11.98
C GLY A 80 -7.75 6.39 -10.61
N THR A 81 -8.54 6.62 -9.55
CA THR A 81 -8.18 6.24 -8.19
C THR A 81 -7.98 4.73 -8.08
N ILE A 82 -8.92 3.92 -8.58
CA ILE A 82 -8.83 2.45 -8.52
C ILE A 82 -7.59 1.92 -9.24
N ILE A 83 -7.32 2.43 -10.45
CA ILE A 83 -6.14 2.03 -11.23
C ILE A 83 -4.87 2.45 -10.49
N LEU A 84 -4.81 3.68 -9.97
CA LEU A 84 -3.66 4.18 -9.23
C LEU A 84 -3.37 3.31 -8.00
N THR A 85 -4.39 2.96 -7.21
CA THR A 85 -4.20 2.13 -6.01
C THR A 85 -3.77 0.70 -6.36
N ALA A 86 -4.30 0.13 -7.45
CA ALA A 86 -3.89 -1.19 -7.93
C ALA A 86 -2.44 -1.19 -8.44
N VAL A 87 -2.04 -0.16 -9.18
CA VAL A 87 -0.67 0.03 -9.66
C VAL A 87 0.29 0.20 -8.49
N TYR A 88 -0.06 1.03 -7.50
CA TYR A 88 0.73 1.22 -6.28
C TYR A 88 0.97 -0.10 -5.55
N PHE A 89 -0.09 -0.89 -5.33
CA PHE A 89 0.01 -2.19 -4.66
C PHE A 89 0.90 -3.19 -5.43
N ALA A 90 0.75 -3.25 -6.76
CA ALA A 90 1.57 -4.11 -7.60
C ALA A 90 3.06 -3.70 -7.58
N LEU A 91 3.34 -2.39 -7.59
CA LEU A 91 4.70 -1.85 -7.50
C LEU A 91 5.32 -2.15 -6.13
N SER A 92 4.57 -2.01 -5.03
CA SER A 92 5.01 -2.34 -3.66
C SER A 92 5.48 -3.79 -3.56
N ILE A 93 4.62 -4.75 -3.95
CA ILE A 93 4.97 -6.18 -3.92
C ILE A 93 6.18 -6.47 -4.80
N SER A 94 6.20 -5.93 -6.03
CA SER A 94 7.31 -6.14 -6.95
C SER A 94 8.64 -5.66 -6.36
N LEU A 95 8.64 -4.49 -5.71
CA LEU A 95 9.81 -3.96 -5.04
C LEU A 95 10.23 -4.82 -3.85
N HIS A 96 9.30 -5.19 -2.97
CA HIS A 96 9.61 -6.04 -1.81
C HIS A 96 10.21 -7.39 -2.21
N VAL A 97 9.64 -8.04 -3.23
CA VAL A 97 10.15 -9.31 -3.77
C VAL A 97 11.54 -9.14 -4.36
N TRP A 98 11.78 -8.09 -5.15
CA TRP A 98 13.08 -7.84 -5.78
C TRP A 98 14.16 -7.52 -4.73
N VAL A 99 13.86 -6.63 -3.78
CA VAL A 99 14.76 -6.27 -2.67
C VAL A 99 15.16 -7.51 -1.89
N MET A 100 14.18 -8.36 -1.54
CA MET A 100 14.45 -9.57 -0.78
C MET A 100 15.29 -10.59 -1.56
N ASN A 101 15.02 -10.76 -2.85
CA ASN A 101 15.77 -11.68 -3.71
C ASN A 101 17.25 -11.31 -3.80
N LEU A 102 17.56 -10.01 -3.95
CA LEU A 102 18.94 -9.54 -3.95
C LEU A 102 19.64 -9.73 -2.61
N ARG A 103 18.96 -9.42 -1.51
CA ARG A 103 19.53 -9.52 -0.16
C ARG A 103 19.77 -10.95 0.28
N TRP A 104 18.91 -11.89 -0.13
CA TRP A 104 19.10 -13.31 0.15
C TRP A 104 20.23 -13.91 -0.68
N LYS A 105 20.44 -13.43 -1.92
CA LYS A 105 21.53 -13.89 -2.79
C LYS A 105 22.89 -13.31 -2.44
N ASN A 106 22.95 -12.08 -1.94
CA ASN A 106 24.20 -11.37 -1.65
C ASN A 106 24.06 -10.57 -0.34
N SER A 107 24.27 -11.25 0.79
CA SER A 107 24.04 -10.70 2.13
C SER A 107 24.96 -9.51 2.50
N ASN A 108 26.11 -9.34 1.81
CA ASN A 108 27.17 -8.40 2.21
C ASN A 108 27.45 -7.25 1.24
N SER A 109 26.78 -7.17 0.10
CA SER A 109 27.03 -6.12 -0.90
C SER A 109 25.81 -5.22 -1.08
N PHE A 110 26.04 -3.91 -1.00
CA PHE A 110 25.04 -2.87 -1.22
C PHE A 110 24.72 -2.77 -2.73
N ILE A 111 23.98 -3.75 -3.26
CA ILE A 111 23.60 -3.80 -4.67
C ILE A 111 22.25 -3.11 -4.83
N TRP A 112 22.29 -1.79 -4.99
CA TRP A 112 21.19 -1.04 -5.59
C TRP A 112 21.42 -1.04 -7.10
N THR A 113 20.57 -1.75 -7.84
CA THR A 113 20.56 -1.64 -9.30
C THR A 113 19.73 -0.43 -9.72
N ASP A 114 20.07 0.21 -10.84
CA ASP A 114 19.37 1.41 -11.35
C ASP A 114 17.86 1.16 -11.53
N GLY A 115 17.46 -0.05 -11.91
CA GLY A 115 16.06 -0.46 -12.00
C GLY A 115 15.34 -0.53 -10.65
N LEU A 116 16.04 -0.92 -9.59
CA LEU A 116 15.49 -0.96 -8.23
C LEU A 116 15.31 0.44 -7.67
N GLN A 117 16.27 1.33 -7.95
CA GLN A 117 16.20 2.73 -7.55
C GLN A 117 15.07 3.45 -8.30
N MET A 118 14.87 3.15 -9.59
CA MET A 118 13.70 3.64 -10.33
C MET A 118 12.39 3.13 -9.72
N LEU A 119 12.25 1.82 -9.46
CA LEU A 119 11.04 1.26 -8.84
C LEU A 119 10.77 1.86 -7.46
N PHE A 120 11.81 2.12 -6.68
CA PHE A 120 11.70 2.77 -5.36
C PHE A 120 11.21 4.20 -5.47
N VAL A 121 11.73 4.97 -6.43
CA VAL A 121 11.27 6.33 -6.70
C VAL A 121 9.82 6.32 -7.18
N PHE A 122 9.45 5.41 -8.09
CA PHE A 122 8.07 5.28 -8.58
C PHE A 122 7.08 4.87 -7.48
N GLN A 123 7.45 3.94 -6.60
CA GLN A 123 6.63 3.57 -5.45
C GLN A 123 6.38 4.80 -4.55
N ARG A 124 7.40 5.62 -4.28
CA ARG A 124 7.27 6.79 -3.42
C ARG A 124 6.58 7.99 -4.07
N LEU A 125 6.65 8.13 -5.40
CA LEU A 125 5.95 9.18 -6.14
C LEU A 125 4.46 8.87 -6.40
N GLY A 126 4.04 7.62 -6.21
CA GLY A 126 2.65 7.18 -6.36
C GLY A 126 1.76 7.40 -5.13
N LEU A 127 2.31 7.93 -4.05
CA LEU A 127 1.64 8.40 -2.83
C LEU A 127 1.25 9.88 -2.97
#